data_AF-A0A430RK95-F1
#
_entry.id   AF-A0A430RK95-F1
#
_cell.length_a   1.000
_cell.length_b   1.000
_cell.length_c   1.000
_cell.angle_alpha   90.00
_cell.angle_beta   90.00
_cell.angle_gamma   90.00
#
_symmetry.space_group_name_H-M   'P 1'
#
loop_
_entity.id
_entity.type
_entity.pdbx_description
1 polymer ?
#
loop_
_entity_poly.entity_id
_entity_poly.type
_entity_poly.pdbx_seq_one_letter_code
_entity_poly.pdbx_strand_id
1 'polypeptide(L)'
;LLPSLGPAFVAIVGYIDPGNFATNIPGGATFGYLLLWVIPAANLMAMLIQFLSSKLGIVTGANLPEVIRQEWPRPLVWFYWIQAEVIAMATDLAEFLGATLALNLLFGIPLFWGAVLTGIAAFGILALQRYGFRPLEAAIAVFVGVIALAYVVQLFLSKP
;
A
#
# COMPACT_ATOMS: atom_id res chain seq x y z
N LEU A 1 -8.29 22.04 2.90
CA LEU A 1 -8.28 20.75 3.61
C LEU A 1 -8.54 19.59 2.65
N LEU A 2 -9.67 19.53 1.93
CA LEU A 2 -9.95 18.44 0.97
C LEU A 2 -8.95 18.27 -0.21
N PRO A 3 -8.38 19.33 -0.83
CA PRO A 3 -7.45 19.18 -1.95
C PRO A 3 -6.07 18.62 -1.57
N SER A 4 -5.71 18.66 -0.28
CA SER A 4 -4.39 18.28 0.25
C SER A 4 -4.36 16.89 0.88
N LEU A 5 -5.49 16.17 0.90
CA LEU A 5 -5.59 14.81 1.46
C LEU A 5 -5.21 13.71 0.46
N GLY A 6 -5.20 14.03 -0.84
CA GLY A 6 -4.89 13.09 -1.91
C GLY A 6 -3.59 12.28 -1.70
N PRO A 7 -2.45 12.94 -1.42
CA PRO A 7 -1.20 12.25 -1.12
C PRO A 7 -1.26 11.33 0.10
N ALA A 8 -2.07 11.68 1.11
CA ALA A 8 -2.23 10.86 2.30
C ALA A 8 -2.99 9.57 2.00
N PHE A 9 -4.03 9.62 1.15
CA PHE A 9 -4.76 8.42 0.74
C PHE A 9 -3.89 7.44 -0.04
N VAL A 10 -3.07 7.94 -0.97
CA VAL A 10 -2.12 7.10 -1.72
C VAL A 10 -1.16 6.40 -0.76
N ALA A 11 -0.67 7.11 0.26
CA ALA A 11 0.25 6.55 1.22
C ALA A 11 -0.40 5.54 2.21
N ILE A 12 -1.69 5.69 2.53
CA ILE A 12 -2.43 4.76 3.40
C ILE A 12 -2.63 3.40 2.73
N VAL A 13 -2.76 3.35 1.40
CA VAL A 13 -3.07 2.10 0.69
C VAL A 13 -1.95 1.08 0.80
N GLY A 14 -0.70 1.53 0.83
CA GLY A 14 0.44 0.64 1.10
C GLY A 14 0.43 0.01 2.50
N TYR A 15 -0.44 0.46 3.41
CA TYR A 15 -0.65 -0.17 4.73
C TYR A 15 -1.89 -1.06 4.80
N ILE A 16 -2.68 -1.14 3.73
CA ILE A 16 -3.87 -2.01 3.61
C ILE A 16 -3.66 -2.96 2.42
N ASP A 17 -2.44 -3.44 2.26
CA ASP A 17 -2.04 -4.34 1.18
C ASP A 17 -2.24 -5.82 1.56
N PRO A 18 -2.28 -6.74 0.57
CA PRO A 18 -2.39 -8.17 0.83
C PRO A 18 -1.27 -8.74 1.71
N GLY A 19 -0.08 -8.14 1.73
CA GLY A 19 1.01 -8.53 2.61
C GLY A 19 0.64 -8.39 4.09
N ASN A 20 -0.03 -7.30 4.46
CA ASN A 20 -0.56 -7.10 5.81
C ASN A 20 -1.70 -8.08 6.14
N PHE A 21 -2.51 -8.49 5.16
CA PHE A 21 -3.53 -9.52 5.40
C PHE A 21 -2.92 -10.90 5.68
N ALA A 22 -1.83 -11.24 5.00
CA ALA A 22 -1.11 -12.50 5.17
C ALA A 22 -0.51 -12.66 6.58
N THR A 23 -0.24 -11.56 7.29
CA THR A 23 0.26 -11.59 8.68
C THR A 23 -0.86 -11.45 9.70
N ASN A 24 -1.79 -10.53 9.48
CA ASN A 24 -2.86 -10.22 10.43
C ASN A 24 -3.90 -11.35 10.56
N ILE A 25 -4.29 -12.01 9.46
CA ILE A 25 -5.32 -13.06 9.51
C ILE A 25 -4.82 -14.29 10.27
N PRO A 26 -3.64 -14.88 9.95
CA PRO A 26 -3.12 -16.00 10.74
C PRO A 26 -2.76 -15.62 12.17
N GLY A 27 -2.27 -14.38 12.39
CA GLY A 27 -1.98 -13.84 13.71
C GLY A 27 -3.23 -13.81 14.60
N GLY A 28 -4.34 -13.28 14.10
CA GLY A 28 -5.62 -13.29 14.81
C GLY A 28 -6.20 -14.69 15.00
N ALA A 29 -6.07 -15.57 14.00
CA ALA A 29 -6.52 -16.96 14.10
C ALA A 29 -5.76 -17.77 15.16
N THR A 30 -4.47 -17.49 15.35
CA THR A 30 -3.60 -18.25 16.26
C THR A 30 -3.58 -17.66 17.67
N PHE A 31 -3.52 -16.33 17.79
CA PHE A 31 -3.31 -15.62 19.06
C PHE A 31 -4.55 -14.87 19.55
N GLY A 32 -5.68 -14.96 18.83
CA GLY A 32 -6.88 -14.19 19.12
C GLY A 32 -6.59 -12.69 19.15
N TYR A 33 -7.06 -12.01 20.19
CA TYR A 33 -6.89 -10.56 20.36
C TYR A 33 -5.55 -10.15 20.99
N LEU A 34 -4.64 -11.08 21.29
CA LEU A 34 -3.39 -10.78 22.00
C LEU A 34 -2.50 -9.76 21.25
N LEU A 35 -2.48 -9.85 19.91
CA LEU A 35 -1.66 -8.98 19.07
C LEU A 35 -2.36 -7.67 18.67
N LEU A 36 -3.62 -7.46 19.11
CA LEU A 36 -4.42 -6.32 18.67
C LEU A 36 -3.78 -4.98 19.06
N TRP A 37 -3.14 -4.88 20.22
CA TRP A 37 -2.47 -3.65 20.67
C TRP A 37 -1.23 -3.28 19.82
N VAL A 38 -0.62 -4.25 19.14
CA VAL A 38 0.53 -4.02 18.25
C VAL A 38 0.11 -3.21 17.03
N ILE A 39 -1.12 -3.41 16.54
CA ILE A 39 -1.67 -2.72 15.37
C ILE A 39 -1.71 -1.19 15.56
N PRO A 40 -2.36 -0.61 16.60
CA PRO A 40 -2.35 0.82 16.82
C PRO A 40 -0.94 1.34 17.15
N ALA A 41 -0.11 0.59 17.87
CA ALA A 41 1.27 0.99 18.14
C ALA A 41 2.11 1.12 16.84
N ALA A 42 1.99 0.15 15.94
CA ALA A 42 2.63 0.20 14.62
C ALA A 42 2.09 1.35 13.76
N ASN A 43 0.78 1.62 13.80
CA ASN A 43 0.18 2.73 13.08
C ASN A 43 0.67 4.09 13.59
N LEU A 44 0.84 4.27 14.91
CA LEU A 44 1.42 5.51 15.47
C LEU A 44 2.84 5.75 14.97
N MET A 45 3.67 4.69 14.91
CA MET A 45 5.02 4.78 14.34
C MET A 45 5.00 5.11 12.85
N ALA A 46 4.11 4.48 12.08
CA ALA A 46 3.93 4.78 10.66
C ALA A 46 3.50 6.23 10.43
N MET A 47 2.55 6.75 11.21
CA MET A 47 2.11 8.15 11.16
C MET A 47 3.26 9.12 11.43
N LEU A 48 4.11 8.82 12.41
CA LEU A 48 5.29 9.65 12.70
C LEU A 48 6.26 9.69 11.52
N ILE A 49 6.57 8.53 10.93
CA ILE A 49 7.47 8.43 9.77
C ILE A 49 6.90 9.19 8.57
N GLN A 50 5.64 8.96 8.23
CA GLN A 50 4.94 9.66 7.14
C GLN A 50 4.90 11.18 7.35
N PHE A 51 4.65 11.61 8.59
CA PHE A 51 4.66 13.03 8.93
C PHE A 51 6.03 13.67 8.71
N LEU A 52 7.12 12.99 9.09
CA LEU A 52 8.47 13.48 8.85
C LEU A 52 8.80 13.53 7.35
N SER A 53 8.42 12.51 6.59
CA SER A 53 8.58 12.49 5.13
C SER A 53 7.80 13.61 4.44
N SER A 54 6.55 13.85 4.85
CA SER A 54 5.75 14.95 4.30
C SER A 54 6.31 16.30 4.70
N LYS A 55 6.77 16.45 5.95
CA LYS A 55 7.37 17.70 6.45
C LYS A 55 8.63 18.03 5.67
N LEU A 56 9.48 17.04 5.38
CA LEU A 56 10.65 17.22 4.54
C LEU A 56 10.23 17.80 3.18
N GLY A 57 9.32 17.13 2.47
CA GLY A 57 8.86 17.57 1.14
C GLY A 57 8.24 18.97 1.13
N ILE A 58 7.49 19.34 2.17
CA ILE A 58 6.88 20.67 2.29
C ILE A 58 7.94 21.75 2.56
N VAL A 59 8.94 21.47 3.40
CA VAL A 59 9.94 22.46 3.81
C VAL A 59 11.04 22.64 2.76
N THR A 60 11.52 21.55 2.16
CA THR A 60 12.62 21.59 1.18
C THR A 60 12.14 21.81 -0.25
N GLY A 61 10.87 21.51 -0.54
CA GLY A 61 10.36 21.44 -1.91
C GLY A 61 10.92 20.28 -2.73
N ALA A 62 11.62 19.34 -2.10
CA ALA A 62 12.29 18.20 -2.72
C ALA A 62 11.87 16.89 -2.04
N ASN A 63 11.83 15.78 -2.78
CA ASN A 63 11.57 14.46 -2.21
C ASN A 63 12.80 13.91 -1.46
N LEU A 64 12.60 12.91 -0.60
CA LEU A 64 13.69 12.33 0.18
C LEU A 64 14.86 11.80 -0.70
N PRO A 65 14.61 11.09 -1.82
CA PRO A 65 15.68 10.69 -2.73
C PRO A 65 16.49 11.86 -3.31
N GLU A 66 15.86 12.99 -3.62
CA GLU A 66 16.54 14.20 -4.10
C GLU A 66 17.45 14.79 -3.03
N VAL A 67 16.97 14.88 -1.79
CA VAL A 67 17.77 15.37 -0.65
C VAL A 67 18.97 14.44 -0.40
N ILE A 68 18.75 13.13 -0.39
CA ILE A 68 19.84 12.14 -0.26
C ILE A 68 20.87 12.31 -1.38
N ARG A 69 20.42 12.49 -2.63
CA ARG A 69 21.30 12.68 -3.78
C ARG A 69 22.14 13.96 -3.70
N GLN A 70 21.62 15.01 -3.07
CA GLN A 70 22.32 16.29 -2.89
C GLN A 70 23.35 16.23 -1.76
N GLU A 71 23.03 15.55 -0.67
CA GLU A 71 23.85 15.53 0.56
C GLU A 71 24.87 14.38 0.60
N TRP A 72 24.63 13.25 -0.08
CA TRP A 72 25.43 12.03 0.08
C TRP A 72 26.37 11.77 -1.11
N PRO A 73 27.50 11.07 -0.88
CA PRO A 73 28.42 10.69 -1.95
C PRO A 73 27.75 9.69 -2.91
N ARG A 74 28.08 9.80 -4.21
CA ARG A 74 27.46 9.03 -5.30
C ARG A 74 27.36 7.51 -5.05
N PRO A 75 28.37 6.81 -4.50
CA PRO A 75 28.25 5.36 -4.26
C PRO A 75 27.11 5.00 -3.30
N LEU A 76 26.88 5.81 -2.25
CA LEU A 76 25.79 5.57 -1.30
C LEU A 76 24.42 5.83 -1.94
N VAL A 77 24.32 6.85 -2.80
CA VAL A 77 23.08 7.14 -3.54
C VAL A 77 22.70 5.96 -4.44
N TRP A 78 23.67 5.37 -5.15
CA TRP A 78 23.43 4.18 -5.97
C TRP A 78 22.99 2.97 -5.14
N PHE A 79 23.63 2.74 -3.98
CA PHE A 79 23.21 1.70 -3.06
C PHE A 79 21.77 1.90 -2.58
N TYR A 80 21.43 3.12 -2.17
CA TYR A 80 20.08 3.47 -1.71
C TYR A 80 19.02 3.31 -2.81
N TRP A 81 19.36 3.67 -4.04
CA TRP A 81 18.48 3.46 -5.19
C TRP A 81 18.22 1.96 -5.43
N ILE A 82 19.27 1.14 -5.49
CA ILE A 82 19.10 -0.32 -5.68
C ILE A 82 18.26 -0.92 -4.55
N GLN A 83 18.53 -0.53 -3.31
CA GLN A 83 17.74 -0.97 -2.16
C GLN A 83 16.26 -0.58 -2.32
N ALA A 84 15.96 0.66 -2.69
CA ALA A 84 14.60 1.13 -2.87
C ALA A 84 13.87 0.38 -3.98
N GLU A 85 14.54 0.11 -5.11
CA GLU A 85 13.99 -0.70 -6.21
C GLU A 85 13.67 -2.13 -5.75
N VAL A 86 14.56 -2.76 -4.99
CA VAL A 86 14.32 -4.11 -4.43
C VAL A 86 13.13 -4.12 -3.48
N ILE A 87 13.00 -3.11 -2.62
CA ILE A 87 11.86 -2.97 -1.70
C ILE A 87 10.56 -2.79 -2.50
N ALA A 88 10.55 -1.90 -3.50
CA ALA A 88 9.38 -1.66 -4.34
C ALA A 88 8.95 -2.93 -5.08
N MET A 89 9.89 -3.68 -5.66
CA MET A 89 9.61 -4.97 -6.32
C MET A 89 9.07 -6.02 -5.34
N ALA A 90 9.57 -6.07 -4.11
CA ALA A 90 9.10 -7.01 -3.10
C ALA A 90 7.66 -6.71 -2.67
N THR A 91 7.32 -5.42 -2.48
CA THR A 91 5.95 -4.99 -2.18
C THR A 91 5.01 -5.30 -3.36
N ASP A 92 5.40 -4.94 -4.58
CA ASP A 92 4.61 -5.22 -5.79
C ASP A 92 4.36 -6.73 -5.96
N LEU A 93 5.35 -7.59 -5.68
CA LEU A 93 5.18 -9.03 -5.72
C LEU A 93 4.09 -9.53 -4.76
N ALA A 94 4.05 -9.01 -3.53
CA ALA A 94 3.03 -9.40 -2.55
C ALA A 94 1.61 -8.94 -2.98
N GLU A 95 1.50 -7.70 -3.48
CA GLU A 95 0.24 -7.15 -4.00
C GLU A 95 -0.25 -7.92 -5.22
N PHE A 96 0.65 -8.20 -6.17
CA PHE A 96 0.36 -8.89 -7.41
C PHE A 96 -0.10 -10.34 -7.19
N LEU A 97 0.57 -11.07 -6.28
CA LEU A 97 0.17 -12.42 -5.90
C LEU A 97 -1.17 -12.40 -5.16
N GLY A 98 -1.38 -11.44 -4.26
CA GLY A 98 -2.65 -11.27 -3.55
C GLY A 98 -3.84 -11.05 -4.49
N ALA A 99 -3.71 -10.15 -5.47
CA ALA A 99 -4.74 -9.90 -6.47
C ALA A 99 -4.98 -11.12 -7.37
N THR A 100 -3.92 -11.80 -7.80
CA THR A 100 -4.02 -13.03 -8.60
C THR A 100 -4.74 -14.14 -7.86
N LEU A 101 -4.42 -14.32 -6.56
CA LEU A 101 -5.09 -15.29 -5.71
C LEU A 101 -6.56 -14.91 -5.48
N ALA A 102 -6.87 -13.63 -5.30
CA ALA A 102 -8.25 -13.16 -5.17
C ALA A 102 -9.09 -13.48 -6.41
N LEU A 103 -8.55 -13.28 -7.62
CA LEU A 103 -9.22 -13.66 -8.88
C LEU A 103 -9.47 -15.18 -8.96
N ASN A 104 -8.51 -15.98 -8.50
CA ASN A 104 -8.67 -17.43 -8.44
C ASN A 104 -9.78 -17.84 -7.46
N LEU A 105 -9.82 -17.24 -6.26
CA LEU A 105 -10.80 -17.55 -5.23
C LEU A 105 -12.23 -17.09 -5.59
N LEU A 106 -12.36 -15.92 -6.22
CA LEU A 106 -13.67 -15.34 -6.55
C LEU A 106 -14.29 -15.93 -7.81
N PHE A 107 -13.48 -16.17 -8.84
CA PHE A 107 -13.97 -16.52 -10.18
C PHE A 107 -13.47 -17.89 -10.67
N GLY A 108 -12.64 -18.60 -9.89
CA GLY A 108 -12.07 -19.88 -10.29
C GLY A 108 -11.03 -19.78 -11.42
N ILE A 109 -10.55 -18.57 -11.73
CA ILE A 109 -9.62 -18.34 -12.83
C ILE A 109 -8.26 -18.97 -12.49
N PRO A 110 -7.66 -19.82 -13.35
CA PRO A 110 -6.33 -20.38 -13.10
C PRO A 110 -5.28 -19.31 -12.84
N LEU A 111 -4.35 -19.56 -11.91
CA LEU A 111 -3.37 -18.57 -11.44
C LEU A 111 -2.60 -17.86 -12.57
N PHE A 112 -2.22 -18.58 -13.62
CA PHE A 112 -1.53 -17.98 -14.77
C PHE A 112 -2.38 -16.91 -15.45
N TRP A 113 -3.65 -17.20 -15.74
CA TRP A 113 -4.56 -16.23 -16.35
C TRP A 113 -4.95 -15.12 -15.37
N GLY A 114 -5.07 -15.44 -14.08
CA GLY A 114 -5.22 -14.44 -13.02
C GLY A 114 -4.06 -13.44 -13.01
N ALA A 115 -2.81 -13.93 -13.09
CA ALA A 115 -1.62 -13.09 -13.14
C ALA A 115 -1.61 -12.16 -14.35
N VAL A 116 -1.95 -12.68 -15.53
CA VAL A 116 -2.05 -11.88 -16.76
C VAL A 116 -3.10 -10.77 -16.60
N LEU A 117 -4.28 -11.11 -16.06
CA LEU A 117 -5.35 -10.12 -15.81
C LEU A 117 -4.94 -9.08 -14.78
N THR A 118 -4.29 -9.49 -13.67
CA THR A 118 -3.74 -8.58 -12.66
C THR A 118 -2.74 -7.60 -13.30
N GLY A 119 -1.83 -8.10 -14.14
CA GLY A 119 -0.88 -7.24 -14.86
C GLY A 119 -1.58 -6.23 -15.76
N ILE A 120 -2.55 -6.66 -16.56
CA ILE A 120 -3.34 -5.77 -17.43
C ILE A 120 -4.06 -4.70 -16.58
N ALA A 121 -4.68 -5.09 -15.47
CA ALA A 121 -5.38 -4.17 -14.58
C ALA A 121 -4.41 -3.16 -13.94
N ALA A 122 -3.24 -3.61 -13.47
CA ALA A 122 -2.21 -2.75 -12.88
C ALA A 122 -1.69 -1.72 -13.89
N PHE A 123 -1.34 -2.14 -15.11
CA PHE A 123 -0.98 -1.22 -16.20
C PHE A 123 -2.12 -0.27 -16.58
N GLY A 124 -3.37 -0.75 -16.52
CA GLY A 124 -4.56 0.07 -16.69
C GLY A 124 -4.64 1.19 -15.66
N ILE A 125 -4.47 0.87 -14.37
CA ILE A 125 -4.47 1.84 -13.26
C ILE A 125 -3.31 2.83 -13.42
N LEU A 126 -2.11 2.37 -13.76
CA LEU A 126 -0.96 3.25 -14.05
C LEU A 126 -1.23 4.16 -15.25
N ALA A 127 -1.97 3.70 -16.26
CA ALA A 127 -2.37 4.54 -17.38
C ALA A 127 -3.31 5.68 -16.97
N LEU A 128 -4.10 5.53 -15.89
CA LEU A 128 -4.90 6.65 -15.34
C LEU A 128 -4.02 7.79 -14.82
N GLN A 129 -2.79 7.52 -14.40
CA GLN A 129 -1.85 8.57 -13.97
C GLN A 129 -1.59 9.60 -15.08
N ARG A 130 -1.73 9.21 -16.36
CA ARG A 130 -1.58 10.12 -17.51
C ARG A 130 -2.65 11.21 -17.57
N TYR A 131 -3.81 11.01 -16.92
CA TYR A 131 -4.91 11.98 -16.86
C TYR A 131 -4.89 12.84 -15.59
N GLY A 132 -3.80 12.76 -14.81
CA GLY A 132 -3.58 13.52 -13.57
C GLY A 132 -3.80 12.69 -12.31
N PHE A 133 -3.49 13.29 -11.15
CA PHE A 133 -3.51 12.59 -9.86
C PHE A 133 -4.92 12.38 -9.28
N ARG A 134 -5.87 13.26 -9.59
CA ARG A 134 -7.24 13.20 -9.04
C ARG A 134 -8.01 11.92 -9.39
N PRO A 135 -8.01 11.41 -10.65
CA PRO A 135 -8.69 10.16 -10.96
C PRO A 135 -8.04 8.94 -10.28
N LEU A 136 -6.71 8.94 -10.13
CA LEU A 136 -5.99 7.88 -9.41
C LEU A 136 -6.38 7.86 -7.93
N GLU A 137 -6.36 9.02 -7.27
CA GLU A 137 -6.79 9.15 -5.87
C GLU A 137 -8.23 8.70 -5.65
N ALA A 138 -9.14 9.06 -6.55
CA ALA A 138 -10.53 8.65 -6.47
C ALA A 138 -10.70 7.12 -6.60
N ALA A 139 -10.00 6.50 -7.56
CA ALA A 139 -10.03 5.04 -7.72
C ALA A 139 -9.51 4.32 -6.47
N ILE A 140 -8.39 4.81 -5.94
CA ILE A 140 -7.78 4.30 -4.70
C ILE A 140 -8.73 4.44 -3.51
N ALA A 141 -9.35 5.61 -3.32
CA ALA A 141 -10.30 5.85 -2.24
C ALA A 141 -11.52 4.92 -2.32
N VAL A 142 -12.01 4.62 -3.53
CA VAL A 142 -13.10 3.65 -3.74
C VAL A 142 -12.65 2.24 -3.32
N PHE A 143 -11.46 1.79 -3.73
CA PHE A 143 -10.95 0.47 -3.34
C PHE A 143 -10.81 0.33 -1.82
N VAL A 144 -10.22 1.32 -1.15
CA VAL A 144 -10.11 1.34 0.32
C VAL A 144 -11.49 1.31 0.96
N GLY A 145 -12.45 2.08 0.44
CA GLY A 145 -13.83 2.10 0.93
C GLY A 145 -14.50 0.73 0.84
N VAL A 146 -14.32 0.02 -0.28
CA VAL A 146 -14.86 -1.33 -0.49
C VAL A 146 -14.24 -2.32 0.50
N ILE A 147 -12.92 -2.29 0.69
CA ILE A 147 -12.21 -3.16 1.64
C ILE A 147 -12.70 -2.89 3.07
N ALA A 148 -12.75 -1.63 3.49
CA ALA A 148 -13.20 -1.26 4.83
C ALA A 148 -14.64 -1.71 5.08
N LEU A 149 -15.55 -1.48 4.12
CA LEU A 149 -16.94 -1.91 4.22
C LEU A 149 -17.05 -3.43 4.35
N ALA A 150 -16.30 -4.19 3.54
CA ALA A 150 -16.31 -5.65 3.59
C ALA A 150 -15.89 -6.18 4.97
N TYR A 151 -14.82 -5.66 5.56
CA TYR A 151 -14.37 -6.05 6.90
C TYR A 151 -15.34 -5.62 8.00
N VAL A 152 -15.93 -4.43 7.92
CA VAL A 152 -16.94 -3.96 8.88
C VAL A 152 -18.16 -4.87 8.87
N VAL A 153 -18.66 -5.23 7.69
CA VAL A 153 -19.79 -6.17 7.55
C VAL A 153 -19.44 -7.53 8.14
N GLN A 154 -18.25 -8.05 7.85
CA GLN A 154 -17.79 -9.32 8.43
C GLN A 154 -17.71 -9.27 9.96
N LEU A 155 -17.22 -8.17 10.53
CA LEU A 155 -17.15 -7.97 11.98
C LEU A 155 -18.54 -7.97 12.64
N PHE A 156 -19.52 -7.32 12.02
CA PHE A 156 -20.89 -7.34 12.54
C PHE A 156 -21.53 -8.73 12.45
N LEU A 157 -21.26 -9.47 11.36
CA LEU A 157 -21.77 -10.83 11.17
C LEU A 157 -21.09 -11.84 12.10
N SER A 158 -19.80 -11.66 12.39
CA SER A 158 -19.04 -12.59 13.21
C SER A 158 -19.43 -12.58 14.68
N LYS A 159 -20.14 -11.54 15.15
CA LYS A 159 -20.51 -11.34 16.57
C LYS A 159 -19.34 -11.65 17.52
N PRO A 160 -18.22 -10.90 17.35
CA PRO A 160 -16.93 -11.18 17.99
C PRO A 160 -16.97 -11.19 19.52
#